data_AF-A0A842MYH9-F1
#
_entry.id   AF-A0A842MYH9-F1
#
_cell.length_a   1.000
_cell.length_b   1.000
_cell.length_c   1.000
_cell.angle_alpha   90.00
_cell.angle_beta   90.00
_cell.angle_gamma   90.00
#
_symmetry.space_group_name_H-M   'P 1'
#
loop_
_entity.id
_entity.type
_entity.pdbx_description
1 polymer ?
#
loop_
_entity_poly.entity_id
_entity_poly.type
_entity_poly.pdbx_seq_one_letter_code
_entity_poly.pdbx_strand_id
1 'polypeptide(L)'
;MTLLKEPDQLQRLFQLRFIEGVTDREALARGLGVQKGSLKKYFRRLGRKVDVPHRGTLSYEAQVEKNKDFVCPECLEMTVKIVGVMRVCHKCGLELGRWELDQSLPFDSTYAPTSSMALGRSLGGTLPSNQVYRVLMKSPTGRTDIGLRARYINIVHESNETPTVKKLLEYGSGLLKNLGLEERHVFANIYADHLRKMGVYLEAKRIGRPHRYAHALLGHLITDMATEYEEVKAQLRYDDHESAFIKLWLRLDELANGEKGA
;
A
#
# COMPACT_ATOMS: atom_id res chain seq x y z
N MET A 1 -2.54 -12.14 -31.02
CA MET A 1 -1.20 -11.68 -30.58
C MET A 1 -1.16 -10.17 -30.68
N THR A 2 -1.35 -9.48 -29.57
CA THR A 2 -1.27 -8.03 -29.49
C THR A 2 0.20 -7.61 -29.61
N LEU A 3 0.53 -6.81 -30.63
CA LEU A 3 1.85 -6.19 -30.75
C LEU A 3 2.02 -5.20 -29.59
N LEU A 4 2.82 -5.58 -28.59
CA LEU A 4 3.20 -4.70 -27.49
C LEU A 4 3.80 -3.40 -28.05
N LYS A 5 3.42 -2.25 -27.48
CA LYS A 5 3.98 -0.95 -27.89
C LYS A 5 5.48 -0.91 -27.53
N GLU A 6 6.26 -0.09 -28.24
CA GLU A 6 7.73 0.00 -28.08
C GLU A 6 8.29 0.15 -26.63
N PRO A 7 7.67 0.88 -25.69
CA PRO A 7 8.17 0.95 -24.30
C PRO A 7 8.09 -0.39 -23.55
N ASP A 8 7.02 -1.16 -23.74
CA ASP A 8 6.79 -2.45 -23.08
C ASP A 8 7.82 -3.49 -23.55
N GLN A 9 8.24 -3.42 -24.82
CA GLN A 9 9.23 -4.34 -25.38
C GLN A 9 10.62 -4.19 -24.72
N LEU A 10 10.99 -2.99 -24.29
CA LEU A 10 12.28 -2.79 -23.60
C LEU A 10 12.21 -3.31 -22.16
N GLN A 11 11.09 -3.09 -21.47
CA GLN A 11 10.85 -3.62 -20.12
C GLN A 11 10.86 -5.15 -20.17
N ARG A 12 10.14 -5.74 -21.13
CA ARG A 12 10.08 -7.18 -21.32
C ARG A 12 11.45 -7.77 -21.68
N LEU A 13 12.24 -7.09 -22.52
CA LEU A 13 13.61 -7.51 -22.82
C LEU A 13 14.46 -7.51 -21.54
N PHE A 14 14.33 -6.48 -20.71
CA PHE A 14 15.08 -6.38 -19.47
C PHE A 14 14.74 -7.53 -18.50
N GLN A 15 13.44 -7.80 -18.33
CA GLN A 15 12.93 -8.92 -17.53
C GLN A 15 13.45 -10.27 -18.03
N LEU A 16 13.20 -10.61 -19.30
CA LEU A 16 13.59 -11.90 -19.87
C LEU A 16 15.11 -12.15 -19.75
N ARG A 17 15.94 -11.16 -20.05
CA ARG A 17 17.40 -11.35 -20.14
C ARG A 17 18.10 -11.29 -18.78
N PHE A 18 17.79 -10.28 -17.97
CA PHE A 18 18.58 -9.91 -16.78
C PHE A 18 17.96 -10.39 -15.47
N ILE A 19 16.65 -10.66 -15.46
CA ILE A 19 15.93 -11.15 -14.28
C ILE A 19 15.65 -12.65 -14.43
N GLU A 20 14.99 -13.06 -15.50
CA GLU A 20 14.65 -14.47 -15.77
C GLU A 20 15.87 -15.27 -16.30
N GLY A 21 16.95 -14.59 -16.70
CA GLY A 21 18.22 -15.22 -17.09
C GLY A 21 18.22 -15.91 -18.46
N VAL A 22 17.27 -15.58 -19.35
CA VAL A 22 17.19 -16.18 -20.68
C VAL A 22 18.35 -15.71 -21.55
N THR A 23 19.28 -16.62 -21.86
CA THR A 23 20.49 -16.33 -22.67
C THR A 23 20.32 -16.65 -24.15
N ASP A 24 19.42 -17.57 -24.50
CA ASP A 24 19.17 -17.95 -25.89
C ASP A 24 18.52 -16.80 -26.67
N ARG A 25 19.17 -16.39 -27.76
CA ARG A 25 18.69 -15.31 -28.64
C ARG A 25 17.40 -15.67 -29.36
N GLU A 26 17.14 -16.95 -29.61
CA GLU A 26 15.89 -17.38 -30.27
C GLU A 26 14.72 -17.39 -29.28
N ALA A 27 14.95 -17.85 -28.06
CA ALA A 27 14.00 -17.70 -26.95
C ALA A 27 13.67 -16.22 -26.67
N LEU A 28 14.67 -15.33 -26.61
CA LEU A 28 14.45 -13.89 -26.41
C LEU A 28 13.63 -13.26 -27.54
N ALA A 29 13.99 -13.55 -28.80
CA ALA A 29 13.27 -13.05 -29.96
C ALA A 29 11.79 -13.47 -29.95
N ARG A 30 11.52 -14.74 -29.62
CA ARG A 30 10.17 -15.27 -29.46
C ARG A 30 9.42 -14.62 -28.31
N GLY A 31 10.05 -14.48 -27.14
CA GLY A 31 9.44 -13.84 -25.96
C GLY A 31 9.12 -12.36 -26.15
N LEU A 32 9.81 -11.68 -27.07
CA LEU A 32 9.58 -10.29 -27.45
C LEU A 32 8.64 -10.11 -28.64
N GLY A 33 8.36 -11.19 -29.39
CA GLY A 33 7.60 -11.12 -30.64
C GLY A 33 8.33 -10.36 -31.76
N VAL A 34 9.67 -10.40 -31.80
CA VAL A 34 10.50 -9.66 -32.77
C VAL A 34 11.44 -10.59 -33.54
N GLN A 35 11.94 -10.13 -34.69
CA GLN A 35 12.95 -10.87 -35.45
C GLN A 35 14.30 -10.88 -34.73
N LYS A 36 15.04 -12.00 -34.82
CA LYS A 36 16.37 -12.19 -34.20
C LYS A 36 17.37 -11.07 -34.56
N GLY A 37 17.34 -10.60 -35.82
CA GLY A 37 18.19 -9.51 -36.29
C GLY A 37 17.92 -8.16 -35.60
N SER A 38 16.69 -7.96 -35.12
CA SER A 38 16.28 -6.72 -34.46
C SER A 38 16.76 -6.62 -33.00
N LEU A 39 17.09 -7.73 -32.34
CA LEU A 39 17.50 -7.76 -30.93
C LEU A 39 18.67 -6.81 -30.64
N LYS A 40 19.64 -6.71 -31.55
CA LYS A 40 20.79 -5.79 -31.40
C LYS A 40 20.36 -4.33 -31.27
N LYS A 41 19.29 -3.93 -31.99
CA LYS A 41 18.70 -2.58 -31.89
C LYS A 41 18.04 -2.37 -30.53
N TYR A 42 17.33 -3.36 -30.00
CA TYR A 42 16.69 -3.28 -28.68
C TYR A 42 17.70 -3.20 -27.54
N PHE A 43 18.75 -4.03 -27.54
CA PHE A 43 19.83 -3.92 -26.54
C PHE A 43 20.52 -2.55 -26.57
N ARG A 44 20.76 -2.00 -27.77
CA ARG A 44 21.31 -0.64 -27.92
C ARG A 44 20.36 0.42 -27.35
N ARG A 45 19.05 0.32 -27.61
CA ARG A 45 18.04 1.24 -27.06
C ARG A 45 17.96 1.14 -25.54
N LEU A 46 17.95 -0.09 -25.01
CA LEU A 46 17.92 -0.35 -23.59
C LEU A 46 19.13 0.27 -22.88
N GLY A 47 20.35 0.03 -23.39
CA GLY A 47 21.56 0.60 -22.82
C GLY A 47 21.59 2.14 -22.82
N ARG A 48 21.02 2.78 -23.85
CA ARG A 48 20.84 4.25 -23.86
C ARG A 48 19.80 4.73 -22.86
N LYS A 49 18.72 3.97 -22.66
CA LYS A 49 17.61 4.36 -21.75
C LYS A 49 18.02 4.26 -20.28
N VAL A 50 18.80 3.24 -19.94
CA VAL A 50 19.40 3.04 -18.62
C VAL A 50 20.54 4.04 -18.35
N ASP A 51 20.78 4.99 -19.26
CA ASP A 51 21.86 5.99 -19.25
C ASP A 51 23.23 5.38 -18.97
N VAL A 52 23.49 4.17 -19.52
CA VAL A 52 24.78 3.52 -19.34
C VAL A 52 25.75 4.07 -20.37
N PRO A 53 26.79 4.83 -19.97
CA PRO A 53 27.71 5.40 -20.93
C PRO A 53 28.48 4.27 -21.63
N HIS A 54 28.47 4.29 -22.96
CA HIS A 54 29.21 3.32 -23.76
C HIS A 54 30.72 3.65 -23.73
N ARG A 55 31.36 3.40 -22.60
CA ARG A 55 32.81 3.58 -22.42
C ARG A 55 33.53 2.25 -22.67
N GLY A 56 34.24 2.16 -23.81
CA GLY A 56 35.17 1.06 -24.10
C GLY A 56 34.60 -0.16 -24.85
N THR A 57 35.29 -1.30 -24.74
CA THR A 57 35.14 -2.54 -25.52
C THR A 57 33.91 -3.40 -25.15
N LEU A 58 33.17 -3.04 -24.09
CA LEU A 58 32.05 -3.83 -23.57
C LEU A 58 30.76 -3.55 -24.35
N SER A 59 29.99 -4.61 -24.64
CA SER A 59 28.67 -4.47 -25.28
C SER A 59 27.66 -3.80 -24.34
N TYR A 60 26.62 -3.17 -24.90
CA TYR A 60 25.50 -2.62 -24.12
C TYR A 60 24.87 -3.66 -23.18
N GLU A 61 24.82 -4.92 -23.60
CA GLU A 61 24.30 -6.03 -22.80
C GLU A 61 25.14 -6.26 -21.54
N ALA A 62 26.47 -6.34 -21.67
CA ALA A 62 27.38 -6.53 -20.55
C ALA A 62 27.36 -5.34 -19.57
N GLN A 63 27.13 -4.13 -20.09
CA GLN A 63 26.99 -2.92 -19.29
C GLN A 63 25.70 -2.90 -18.46
N VAL A 64 24.57 -3.30 -19.06
CA VAL A 64 23.30 -3.43 -18.34
C VAL A 64 23.37 -4.56 -17.32
N GLU A 65 23.99 -5.69 -17.65
CA GLU A 65 24.20 -6.81 -16.71
C GLU A 65 24.93 -6.36 -15.44
N LYS A 66 25.98 -5.53 -15.59
CA LYS A 66 26.76 -5.02 -14.45
C LYS A 66 25.95 -4.13 -13.52
N ASN A 67 25.01 -3.36 -14.07
CA ASN A 67 24.23 -2.38 -13.31
C ASN A 67 22.82 -2.88 -12.96
N LYS A 68 22.46 -4.12 -13.34
CA LYS A 68 21.07 -4.62 -13.28
C LYS A 68 20.43 -4.48 -11.90
N ASP A 69 21.22 -4.60 -10.83
CA ASP A 69 20.75 -4.51 -9.44
C ASP A 69 20.26 -3.10 -9.06
N PHE A 70 20.70 -2.07 -9.79
CA PHE A 70 20.35 -0.66 -9.55
C PHE A 70 19.29 -0.13 -10.51
N VAL A 71 18.87 -0.94 -11.48
CA VAL A 71 17.97 -0.54 -12.56
C VAL A 71 16.57 -1.03 -12.26
N CYS A 72 15.60 -0.11 -12.31
CA CYS A 72 14.20 -0.48 -12.15
C CYS A 72 13.68 -1.13 -13.46
N PRO A 73 13.10 -2.34 -13.43
CA PRO A 73 12.58 -3.01 -14.63
C PRO A 73 11.41 -2.26 -15.26
N GLU A 74 10.64 -1.51 -14.46
CA GLU A 74 9.49 -0.72 -14.93
C GLU A 74 9.94 0.65 -15.47
N CYS A 75 10.78 1.37 -14.72
CA CYS A 75 11.21 2.70 -15.17
C CYS A 75 12.32 2.64 -16.24
N LEU A 76 13.08 1.54 -16.28
CA LEU A 76 14.32 1.40 -17.05
C LEU A 76 15.35 2.49 -16.76
N GLU A 77 15.40 2.92 -15.50
CA GLU A 77 16.30 3.96 -15.00
C GLU A 77 17.03 3.45 -13.75
N MET A 78 18.21 4.01 -13.46
CA MET A 78 19.00 3.71 -12.27
C MET A 78 18.41 4.37 -11.01
N THR A 79 17.19 3.96 -10.65
CA THR A 79 16.41 4.57 -9.57
C THR A 79 16.22 3.63 -8.37
N VAL A 80 16.88 2.48 -8.35
CA VAL A 80 16.78 1.54 -7.22
C VAL A 80 17.72 1.96 -6.11
N LYS A 81 17.19 2.06 -4.89
CA LYS A 81 17.96 2.26 -3.66
C LYS A 81 17.81 1.05 -2.75
N ILE A 82 18.85 0.75 -2.00
CA ILE A 82 18.84 -0.28 -0.97
C ILE A 82 18.42 0.41 0.34
N VAL A 83 17.31 -0.01 0.91
CA VAL A 83 16.77 0.47 2.20
C VAL A 83 16.70 -0.73 3.13
N GLY A 84 17.68 -0.88 4.01
CA GLY A 84 17.83 -2.08 4.84
C GLY A 84 18.09 -3.32 3.96
N VAL A 85 17.19 -4.29 4.01
CA VAL A 85 17.22 -5.49 3.16
C VAL A 85 16.42 -5.34 1.86
N MET A 86 15.61 -4.28 1.74
CA MET A 86 14.71 -4.07 0.61
C MET A 86 15.39 -3.28 -0.50
N ARG A 87 15.11 -3.64 -1.75
CA ARG A 87 15.56 -2.89 -2.93
C ARG A 87 14.37 -2.19 -3.54
N VAL A 88 14.27 -0.88 -3.41
CA VAL A 88 13.07 -0.12 -3.80
C VAL A 88 13.42 0.94 -4.83
N CYS A 89 12.64 1.00 -5.91
CA CYS A 89 12.70 2.08 -6.86
C CYS A 89 12.10 3.36 -6.26
N HIS A 90 12.91 4.40 -6.05
CA HIS A 90 12.41 5.65 -5.46
C HIS A 90 11.56 6.50 -6.43
N LYS A 91 11.47 6.10 -7.71
CA LYS A 91 10.66 6.78 -8.73
C LYS A 91 9.24 6.22 -8.83
N CYS A 92 9.08 4.89 -8.88
CA CYS A 92 7.77 4.23 -9.02
C CYS A 92 7.34 3.42 -7.79
N GLY A 93 8.19 3.29 -6.77
CA GLY A 93 7.89 2.55 -5.54
C GLY A 93 8.04 1.03 -5.65
N LEU A 94 8.43 0.48 -6.80
CA LEU A 94 8.60 -0.97 -6.98
C LEU A 94 9.68 -1.54 -6.06
N GLU A 95 9.33 -2.56 -5.27
CA GLU A 95 10.29 -3.39 -4.53
C GLU A 95 10.77 -4.57 -5.40
N LEU A 96 12.08 -4.66 -5.66
CA LEU A 96 12.67 -5.77 -6.41
C LEU A 96 12.84 -7.00 -5.51
N GLY A 97 12.35 -8.15 -5.98
CA GLY A 97 12.45 -9.43 -5.27
C GLY A 97 11.10 -10.01 -4.85
N ARG A 98 10.06 -9.16 -4.70
CA ARG A 98 8.65 -9.57 -4.62
C ARG A 98 7.98 -9.30 -5.96
N TRP A 99 7.75 -10.36 -6.73
CA TRP A 99 7.26 -10.28 -8.11
C TRP A 99 5.76 -10.55 -8.26
N GLU A 100 5.03 -10.69 -7.16
CA GLU A 100 3.58 -10.80 -7.17
C GLU A 100 2.96 -9.41 -7.27
N LEU A 101 3.10 -8.79 -8.45
CA LEU A 101 2.32 -7.62 -8.81
C LEU A 101 0.91 -8.09 -9.15
N ASP A 102 -0.05 -7.80 -8.28
CA ASP A 102 -1.45 -8.03 -8.56
C ASP A 102 -1.93 -7.08 -9.68
N GLN A 103 -1.90 -7.57 -10.91
CA GLN A 103 -2.31 -6.83 -12.11
C GLN A 103 -3.82 -6.51 -12.13
N SER A 104 -4.61 -7.05 -11.20
CA SER A 104 -6.00 -6.65 -11.03
C SER A 104 -6.15 -5.29 -10.36
N LEU A 105 -5.07 -4.77 -9.75
CA LEU A 105 -5.06 -3.46 -9.12
C LEU A 105 -4.92 -2.34 -10.18
N PRO A 106 -5.77 -1.30 -10.12
CA PRO A 106 -5.70 -0.17 -11.07
C PRO A 106 -4.50 0.74 -10.76
N PHE A 107 -3.33 0.43 -11.35
CA PHE A 107 -2.06 1.16 -11.16
C PHE A 107 -2.06 2.63 -11.63
N ASP A 108 -3.03 3.04 -12.46
CA ASP A 108 -3.22 4.43 -12.92
C ASP A 108 -4.22 5.23 -12.07
N SER A 109 -4.82 4.60 -11.06
CA SER A 109 -5.58 5.32 -10.05
C SER A 109 -4.67 5.59 -8.86
N THR A 110 -4.57 6.84 -8.43
CA THR A 110 -3.87 7.25 -7.20
C THR A 110 -4.62 6.77 -5.95
N TYR A 111 -5.03 5.51 -5.91
CA TYR A 111 -5.40 4.85 -4.68
C TYR A 111 -4.11 4.38 -4.02
N ALA A 112 -3.52 5.24 -3.19
CA ALA A 112 -2.51 4.76 -2.27
C ALA A 112 -3.17 3.67 -1.40
N PRO A 113 -2.54 2.49 -1.23
CA PRO A 113 -3.11 1.41 -0.44
C PRO A 113 -3.44 1.94 0.95
N THR A 114 -4.73 1.96 1.30
CA THR A 114 -5.21 2.46 2.57
C THR A 114 -5.11 1.36 3.61
N SER A 115 -4.32 1.57 4.66
CA SER A 115 -4.48 0.80 5.88
C SER A 115 -5.59 1.42 6.72
N SER A 116 -6.48 0.60 7.28
CA SER A 116 -7.36 1.03 8.35
C SER A 116 -6.54 1.54 9.54
N MET A 117 -5.27 1.18 9.74
CA MET A 117 -4.49 1.78 10.83
C MET A 117 -4.07 3.24 10.55
N ALA A 118 -4.14 3.71 9.30
CA ALA A 118 -3.76 5.08 8.97
C ALA A 118 -4.80 6.11 9.46
N LEU A 119 -4.32 7.13 10.18
CA LEU A 119 -5.13 8.29 10.55
C LEU A 119 -5.57 9.03 9.29
N GLY A 120 -6.86 9.36 9.23
CA GLY A 120 -7.40 10.18 8.14
C GLY A 120 -7.60 9.45 6.82
N ARG A 121 -7.68 8.10 6.82
CA ARG A 121 -8.00 7.21 5.68
C ARG A 121 -7.60 7.81 4.33
N SER A 122 -6.43 7.45 3.83
CA SER A 122 -5.88 7.89 2.53
C SER A 122 -6.90 7.73 1.38
N LEU A 123 -7.77 8.70 1.14
CA LEU A 123 -8.60 8.76 -0.06
C LEU A 123 -7.79 9.23 -1.28
N GLY A 124 -6.49 8.94 -1.30
CA GLY A 124 -5.52 9.71 -2.05
C GLY A 124 -5.41 11.14 -1.51
N GLY A 125 -4.45 11.91 -2.03
CA GLY A 125 -4.46 13.35 -1.80
C GLY A 125 -5.81 13.92 -2.23
N THR A 126 -6.42 14.75 -1.38
CA THR A 126 -7.60 15.52 -1.77
C THR A 126 -7.29 16.22 -3.09
N LEU A 127 -8.25 16.24 -4.01
CA LEU A 127 -8.18 17.16 -5.16
C LEU A 127 -7.74 18.52 -4.61
N PRO A 128 -6.64 19.14 -5.11
CA PRO A 128 -6.24 20.45 -4.62
C PRO A 128 -7.42 21.41 -4.74
N SER A 129 -7.53 22.41 -3.86
CA SER A 129 -8.76 23.22 -3.71
C SER A 129 -9.32 23.69 -5.05
N ASN A 130 -8.45 24.08 -5.99
CA ASN A 130 -8.81 24.48 -7.36
C ASN A 130 -9.55 23.39 -8.17
N GLN A 131 -9.23 22.11 -7.98
CA GLN A 131 -9.89 20.97 -8.60
C GLN A 131 -11.23 20.65 -7.92
N VAL A 132 -11.33 20.80 -6.59
CA VAL A 132 -12.63 20.72 -5.87
C VAL A 132 -13.59 21.78 -6.39
N TYR A 133 -13.12 23.04 -6.54
CA TYR A 133 -13.90 24.12 -7.14
C TYR A 133 -14.36 23.79 -8.57
N ARG A 134 -13.51 23.17 -9.41
CA ARG A 134 -13.88 22.75 -10.77
C ARG A 134 -14.97 21.69 -10.80
N VAL A 135 -14.92 20.73 -9.89
CA VAL A 135 -15.95 19.68 -9.77
C VAL A 135 -17.26 20.30 -9.31
N LEU A 136 -17.22 21.14 -8.27
CA LEU A 136 -18.41 21.81 -7.75
C LEU A 136 -19.06 22.76 -8.78
N MET A 137 -18.26 23.41 -9.63
CA MET A 137 -18.78 24.24 -10.74
C MET A 137 -19.51 23.44 -11.81
N LYS A 138 -19.25 22.13 -11.93
CA LYS A 138 -19.94 21.22 -12.85
C LYS A 138 -21.15 20.52 -12.21
N SER A 139 -21.40 20.77 -10.92
CA SER A 139 -22.52 20.18 -10.20
C SER A 139 -23.86 20.70 -10.74
N PRO A 140 -24.91 19.86 -10.80
CA PRO A 140 -26.26 20.29 -11.20
C PRO A 140 -26.87 21.36 -10.29
N THR A 141 -26.32 21.57 -9.09
CA THR A 141 -26.72 22.66 -8.17
C THR A 141 -26.13 24.03 -8.55
N GLY A 142 -25.33 24.11 -9.63
CA GLY A 142 -24.87 25.38 -10.18
C GLY A 142 -23.71 26.03 -9.41
N ARG A 143 -23.51 27.34 -9.64
CA ARG A 143 -22.33 28.11 -9.16
C ARG A 143 -22.52 28.84 -7.82
N THR A 144 -23.65 28.66 -7.15
CA THR A 144 -23.92 29.30 -5.86
C THR A 144 -23.16 28.62 -4.73
N ASP A 145 -22.71 29.36 -3.72
CA ASP A 145 -22.13 28.83 -2.48
C ASP A 145 -20.96 27.84 -2.64
N ILE A 146 -20.20 27.94 -3.75
CA ILE A 146 -19.12 26.98 -4.02
C ILE A 146 -18.07 27.02 -2.90
N GLY A 147 -17.75 28.20 -2.39
CA GLY A 147 -16.80 28.35 -1.27
C GLY A 147 -17.26 27.64 0.00
N LEU A 148 -18.55 27.73 0.34
CA LEU A 148 -19.13 27.02 1.48
C LEU A 148 -19.13 25.52 1.25
N ARG A 149 -19.55 25.04 0.07
CA ARG A 149 -19.57 23.61 -0.27
C ARG A 149 -18.17 23.00 -0.30
N ALA A 150 -17.18 23.73 -0.84
CA ALA A 150 -15.78 23.33 -0.79
C ALA A 150 -15.28 23.27 0.65
N ARG A 151 -15.64 24.25 1.49
CA ARG A 151 -15.31 24.24 2.92
C ARG A 151 -15.98 23.08 3.66
N TYR A 152 -17.23 22.75 3.37
CA TYR A 152 -17.90 21.59 3.98
C TYR A 152 -17.28 20.28 3.53
N ILE A 153 -16.94 20.12 2.25
CA ILE A 153 -16.22 18.94 1.76
C ILE A 153 -14.87 18.81 2.46
N ASN A 154 -14.13 19.93 2.58
CA ASN A 154 -12.85 19.94 3.28
C ASN A 154 -13.03 19.68 4.78
N ILE A 155 -14.05 20.23 5.44
CA ILE A 155 -14.34 19.95 6.85
C ILE A 155 -14.71 18.47 7.01
N VAL A 156 -15.61 17.92 6.21
CA VAL A 156 -15.97 16.49 6.27
C VAL A 156 -14.75 15.60 6.03
N HIS A 157 -13.83 16.04 5.15
CA HIS A 157 -12.58 15.36 4.84
C HIS A 157 -11.53 15.49 5.98
N GLU A 158 -11.39 16.67 6.58
CA GLU A 158 -10.47 16.97 7.68
C GLU A 158 -10.99 16.44 9.03
N SER A 159 -12.31 16.30 9.19
CA SER A 159 -13.01 15.79 10.39
C SER A 159 -13.06 14.26 10.42
N ASN A 160 -12.01 13.60 9.93
CA ASN A 160 -12.12 12.18 9.55
C ASN A 160 -12.22 11.22 10.76
N GLU A 161 -11.76 11.62 11.95
CA GLU A 161 -11.81 10.80 13.15
C GLU A 161 -11.98 11.67 14.40
N THR A 162 -12.80 11.22 15.34
CA THR A 162 -12.99 11.93 16.60
C THR A 162 -11.71 11.88 17.45
N PRO A 163 -11.52 12.81 18.42
CA PRO A 163 -10.33 12.81 19.26
C PRO A 163 -10.08 11.49 19.99
N THR A 164 -11.15 10.76 20.34
CA THR A 164 -11.09 9.44 20.98
C THR A 164 -10.59 8.38 20.01
N VAL A 165 -11.13 8.33 18.79
CA VAL A 165 -10.71 7.39 17.74
C VAL A 165 -9.25 7.62 17.35
N LYS A 166 -8.85 8.89 17.16
CA LYS A 166 -7.47 9.25 16.85
C LYS A 166 -6.50 8.74 17.91
N LYS A 167 -6.78 8.99 19.20
CA LYS A 167 -5.96 8.50 20.32
C LYS A 167 -5.87 6.97 20.36
N LEU A 168 -6.96 6.27 20.04
CA LEU A 168 -6.97 4.81 19.98
C LEU A 168 -6.10 4.26 18.85
N LEU A 169 -6.16 4.86 17.66
CA LEU A 169 -5.38 4.42 16.51
C LEU A 169 -3.89 4.73 16.68
N GLU A 170 -3.54 5.91 17.19
CA GLU A 170 -2.14 6.25 17.55
C GLU A 170 -1.59 5.25 18.57
N TYR A 171 -2.36 4.95 19.61
CA TYR A 171 -1.98 4.00 20.64
C TYR A 171 -1.90 2.56 20.12
N GLY A 172 -2.89 2.12 19.35
CA GLY A 172 -2.95 0.79 18.74
C GLY A 172 -1.81 0.55 17.76
N SER A 173 -1.47 1.55 16.95
CA SER A 173 -0.29 1.50 16.06
C SER A 173 1.01 1.36 16.85
N GLY A 174 1.17 2.13 17.93
CA GLY A 174 2.30 1.99 18.86
C GLY A 174 2.39 0.61 19.50
N LEU A 175 1.25 0.01 19.87
CA LEU A 175 1.19 -1.35 20.41
C LEU A 175 1.65 -2.40 19.40
N LEU A 176 1.15 -2.34 18.16
CA LEU A 176 1.57 -3.28 17.12
C LEU A 176 3.08 -3.21 16.88
N LYS A 177 3.64 -1.99 16.84
CA LYS A 177 5.07 -1.78 16.69
C LYS A 177 5.88 -2.38 17.85
N ASN A 178 5.47 -2.10 19.08
CA ASN A 178 6.18 -2.60 20.28
C ASN A 178 6.15 -4.12 20.40
N LEU A 179 5.13 -4.77 19.84
CA LEU A 179 4.94 -6.22 19.86
C LEU A 179 5.48 -6.92 18.60
N GLY A 180 6.11 -6.18 17.67
CA GLY A 180 6.65 -6.75 16.43
C GLY A 180 5.59 -7.23 15.43
N LEU A 181 4.37 -6.70 15.51
CA LEU A 181 3.22 -7.08 14.66
C LEU A 181 3.01 -6.13 13.47
N GLU A 182 3.93 -5.20 13.22
CA GLU A 182 3.80 -4.13 12.21
C GLU A 182 3.68 -4.64 10.77
N GLU A 183 4.31 -5.78 10.45
CA GLU A 183 4.29 -6.39 9.12
C GLU A 183 3.00 -7.19 8.85
N ARG A 184 2.15 -7.39 9.87
CA ARG A 184 0.88 -8.14 9.75
C ARG A 184 -0.24 -7.19 9.30
N HIS A 185 -0.16 -6.69 8.08
CA HIS A 185 -1.06 -5.65 7.57
C HIS A 185 -2.55 -6.02 7.61
N VAL A 186 -2.90 -7.28 7.33
CA VAL A 186 -4.31 -7.76 7.39
C VAL A 186 -4.82 -7.71 8.83
N PHE A 187 -4.03 -8.20 9.79
CA PHE A 187 -4.37 -8.16 11.20
C PHE A 187 -4.46 -6.73 11.73
N ALA A 188 -3.49 -5.89 11.38
CA ALA A 188 -3.48 -4.47 11.73
C ALA A 188 -4.74 -3.76 11.22
N ASN A 189 -5.23 -4.12 10.03
CA ASN A 189 -6.47 -3.56 9.49
C ASN A 189 -7.70 -4.01 10.29
N ILE A 190 -7.84 -5.31 10.60
CA ILE A 190 -8.95 -5.83 11.43
C ILE A 190 -8.97 -5.13 12.79
N TYR A 191 -7.81 -5.06 13.44
CA TYR A 191 -7.66 -4.40 14.74
C TYR A 191 -8.03 -2.91 14.66
N ALA A 192 -7.55 -2.19 13.64
CA ALA A 192 -7.87 -0.78 13.44
C ALA A 192 -9.37 -0.52 13.19
N ASP A 193 -10.05 -1.39 12.45
CA ASP A 193 -11.49 -1.28 12.25
C ASP A 193 -12.25 -1.42 13.56
N HIS A 194 -11.84 -2.37 14.41
CA HIS A 194 -12.43 -2.55 15.73
C HIS A 194 -12.15 -1.36 16.65
N LEU A 195 -10.92 -0.82 16.63
CA LEU A 195 -10.57 0.40 17.37
C LEU A 195 -11.44 1.60 16.99
N ARG A 196 -11.79 1.75 15.71
CA ARG A 196 -12.68 2.84 15.26
C ARG A 196 -14.10 2.68 15.81
N LYS A 197 -14.71 1.50 15.60
CA LYS A 197 -16.07 1.24 16.08
C LYS A 197 -16.14 1.41 17.60
N MET A 198 -15.14 0.88 18.30
CA MET A 198 -15.02 1.02 19.74
C MET A 198 -14.80 2.48 20.16
N GLY A 199 -13.96 3.23 19.46
CA GLY A 199 -13.70 4.64 19.77
C GLY A 199 -14.95 5.51 19.68
N VAL A 200 -15.77 5.30 18.66
CA VAL A 200 -17.08 5.96 18.53
C VAL A 200 -18.00 5.57 19.68
N TYR A 201 -18.05 4.28 20.05
CA TYR A 201 -18.87 3.81 21.16
C TYR A 201 -18.45 4.42 22.51
N LEU A 202 -17.14 4.38 22.81
CA LEU A 202 -16.58 4.92 24.05
C LEU A 202 -16.88 6.42 24.19
N GLU A 203 -16.76 7.17 23.10
CA GLU A 203 -17.08 8.59 23.09
C GLU A 203 -18.57 8.86 23.29
N ALA A 204 -19.44 8.14 22.58
CA ALA A 204 -20.90 8.26 22.73
C ALA A 204 -21.36 7.95 24.16
N LYS A 205 -20.70 6.99 24.83
CA LYS A 205 -20.97 6.61 26.22
C LYS A 205 -20.15 7.40 27.25
N ARG A 206 -19.29 8.33 26.81
CA ARG A 206 -18.37 9.10 27.67
C ARG A 206 -17.51 8.23 28.59
N ILE A 207 -17.12 7.05 28.10
CA ILE A 207 -16.26 6.11 28.82
C ILE A 207 -14.82 6.59 28.69
N GLY A 208 -14.16 6.85 29.83
CA GLY A 208 -12.77 7.30 29.87
C GLY A 208 -11.76 6.17 29.63
N ARG A 209 -10.47 6.55 29.54
CA ARG A 209 -9.31 5.63 29.40
C ARG A 209 -9.36 4.69 28.17
N PRO A 210 -9.49 5.23 26.95
CA PRO A 210 -9.61 4.44 25.72
C PRO A 210 -8.44 3.45 25.49
N HIS A 211 -7.21 3.81 25.91
CA HIS A 211 -6.01 2.99 25.72
C HIS A 211 -6.09 1.59 26.37
N ARG A 212 -6.80 1.45 27.50
CA ARG A 212 -7.00 0.15 28.18
C ARG A 212 -7.83 -0.82 27.35
N TYR A 213 -8.87 -0.30 26.71
CA TYR A 213 -9.70 -1.09 25.80
C TYR A 213 -8.96 -1.50 24.54
N ALA A 214 -8.00 -0.70 24.06
CA ALA A 214 -7.13 -1.10 22.96
C ALA A 214 -6.27 -2.35 23.32
N HIS A 215 -5.69 -2.38 24.52
CA HIS A 215 -4.96 -3.56 25.03
C HIS A 215 -5.85 -4.80 25.12
N ALA A 216 -7.02 -4.68 25.74
CA ALA A 216 -7.95 -5.79 25.92
C ALA A 216 -8.48 -6.32 24.56
N LEU A 217 -8.78 -5.42 23.63
CA LEU A 217 -9.19 -5.75 22.27
C LEU A 217 -8.10 -6.52 21.53
N LEU A 218 -6.86 -6.03 21.59
CA LEU A 218 -5.73 -6.70 20.96
C LEU A 218 -5.49 -8.09 21.56
N GLY A 219 -5.58 -8.22 22.88
CA GLY A 219 -5.43 -9.51 23.57
C GLY A 219 -6.52 -10.52 23.20
N HIS A 220 -7.73 -10.04 22.98
CA HIS A 220 -8.83 -10.87 22.52
C HIS A 220 -8.61 -11.36 21.07
N LEU A 221 -8.31 -10.44 20.15
CA LEU A 221 -8.07 -10.78 18.74
C LEU A 221 -6.86 -11.72 18.55
N ILE A 222 -5.85 -11.61 19.41
CA ILE A 222 -4.69 -12.52 19.40
C ILE A 222 -5.06 -13.91 19.93
N THR A 223 -5.95 -14.00 20.92
CA THR A 223 -6.35 -15.30 21.51
C THR A 223 -7.07 -16.19 20.49
N ASP A 224 -7.74 -15.59 19.50
CA ASP A 224 -8.41 -16.32 18.42
C ASP A 224 -7.45 -16.77 17.31
N MET A 225 -6.20 -16.28 17.29
CA MET A 225 -5.22 -16.55 16.24
C MET A 225 -4.04 -17.40 16.75
N ALA A 226 -4.29 -18.67 17.11
CA ALA A 226 -3.28 -19.72 17.35
C ALA A 226 -2.25 -19.48 18.50
N THR A 227 -1.60 -20.57 18.92
CA THR A 227 -0.67 -20.65 20.07
C THR A 227 0.64 -19.86 19.90
N GLU A 228 0.93 -19.36 18.70
CA GLU A 228 2.18 -18.66 18.36
C GLU A 228 2.35 -17.28 19.01
N TYR A 229 1.33 -16.80 19.74
CA TYR A 229 1.31 -15.45 20.31
C TYR A 229 1.17 -15.41 21.84
N GLU A 230 1.37 -16.53 22.55
CA GLU A 230 1.37 -16.57 24.03
C GLU A 230 2.38 -15.58 24.64
N GLU A 231 3.56 -15.44 24.05
CA GLU A 231 4.59 -14.48 24.49
C GLU A 231 4.18 -13.02 24.26
N VAL A 232 3.40 -12.74 23.21
CA VAL A 232 2.86 -11.42 22.92
C VAL A 232 1.71 -11.09 23.87
N LYS A 233 0.87 -12.09 24.18
CA LYS A 233 -0.25 -11.98 25.11
C LYS A 233 0.23 -11.68 26.54
N ALA A 234 1.32 -12.31 26.98
CA ALA A 234 1.94 -12.04 28.28
C ALA A 234 2.41 -10.58 28.47
N GLN A 235 2.65 -9.85 27.37
CA GLN A 235 3.06 -8.45 27.40
C GLN A 235 1.88 -7.47 27.45
N LEU A 236 0.65 -7.94 27.18
CA LEU A 236 -0.54 -7.11 27.23
C LEU A 236 -1.02 -6.95 28.66
N ARG A 237 -1.36 -5.72 29.04
CA ARG A 237 -1.85 -5.38 30.38
C ARG A 237 -3.26 -4.83 30.29
N TYR A 238 -4.22 -5.62 30.73
CA TYR A 238 -5.63 -5.25 30.89
C TYR A 238 -6.25 -6.08 32.02
N ASP A 239 -7.33 -5.58 32.62
CA ASP A 239 -8.03 -6.27 33.73
C ASP A 239 -9.23 -7.11 33.24
N ASP A 240 -9.79 -7.91 34.16
CA ASP A 240 -10.94 -8.79 33.87
C ASP A 240 -12.18 -8.01 33.44
N HIS A 241 -12.35 -6.78 33.94
CA HIS A 241 -13.47 -5.91 33.59
C HIS A 241 -13.35 -5.43 32.13
N GLU A 242 -12.16 -4.98 31.74
CA GLU A 242 -11.83 -4.60 30.37
C GLU A 242 -11.98 -5.80 29.41
N SER A 243 -11.56 -7.00 29.82
CA SER A 243 -11.76 -8.23 29.04
C SER A 243 -13.23 -8.59 28.87
N ALA A 244 -14.02 -8.55 29.94
CA ALA A 244 -15.46 -8.84 29.90
C ALA A 244 -16.21 -7.83 29.02
N PHE A 245 -15.83 -6.55 29.11
CA PHE A 245 -16.38 -5.49 28.27
C PHE A 245 -16.11 -5.76 26.78
N ILE A 246 -14.86 -6.07 26.42
CA ILE A 246 -14.49 -6.34 25.02
C ILE A 246 -15.25 -7.55 24.46
N LYS A 247 -15.37 -8.63 25.22
CA LYS A 247 -16.14 -9.82 24.82
C LYS A 247 -17.60 -9.48 24.53
N LEU A 248 -18.23 -8.70 25.42
CA LEU A 248 -19.61 -8.26 25.23
C LEU A 248 -19.74 -7.34 24.02
N TRP A 249 -18.81 -6.39 23.87
CA TRP A 249 -18.82 -5.43 22.77
C TRP A 249 -18.66 -6.10 21.40
N LEU A 250 -17.73 -7.06 21.26
CA LEU A 250 -17.54 -7.82 20.03
C LEU A 250 -18.78 -8.62 19.66
N ARG A 251 -19.39 -9.30 20.65
CA ARG A 251 -20.65 -10.01 20.42
C ARG A 251 -21.78 -9.09 19.97
N LEU A 252 -21.86 -7.87 20.49
CA LEU A 252 -22.82 -6.87 20.04
C LEU A 252 -22.52 -6.37 18.62
N ASP A 253 -21.24 -6.17 18.27
CA ASP A 253 -20.83 -5.79 16.91
C ASP A 253 -21.12 -6.92 15.91
N GLU A 254 -20.89 -8.18 16.26
CA GLU A 254 -21.25 -9.34 15.45
C GLU A 254 -22.76 -9.41 15.19
N LEU A 255 -23.58 -9.28 16.23
CA LEU A 255 -25.05 -9.29 16.10
C LEU A 255 -25.54 -8.14 15.22
N ALA A 256 -25.00 -6.93 15.39
CA ALA A 256 -25.36 -5.76 14.59
C ALA A 256 -24.95 -5.87 13.12
N ASN A 257 -23.96 -6.70 12.79
CA ASN A 257 -23.50 -6.92 11.42
C ASN A 257 -24.07 -8.21 10.79
N GLY A 258 -24.49 -9.20 11.60
CA GLY A 258 -25.10 -10.45 11.17
C GLY A 258 -26.51 -10.29 10.59
N GLU A 259 -27.24 -9.22 10.94
CA GLU A 259 -28.55 -8.90 10.36
C GLU A 259 -28.49 -8.35 8.93
N LYS A 260 -27.30 -8.09 8.36
CA LYS A 260 -27.14 -7.59 6.98
C LYS A 260 -27.05 -8.70 5.93
N GLY A 261 -27.32 -9.95 6.30
CA GLY A 261 -27.21 -11.14 5.44
C GLY A 261 -28.44 -12.04 5.42
N ALA A 262 -29.63 -11.52 5.73
CA ALA A 262 -30.91 -12.22 5.58
C ALA A 262 -31.84 -11.46 4.63
#